data_AF-T1CDU4-F1
#
_entry.id   AF-T1CDU4-F1
#
_cell.length_a   1.000
_cell.length_b   1.000
_cell.length_c   1.000
_cell.angle_alpha   90.00
_cell.angle_beta   90.00
_cell.angle_gamma   90.00
#
_symmetry.space_group_name_H-M   'P 1'
#
loop_
_entity.id
_entity.type
_entity.pdbx_description
1 polymer ?
#
loop_
_entity_poly.entity_id
_entity_poly.type
_entity_poly.pdbx_seq_one_letter_code
_entity_poly.pdbx_strand_id
1 'polypeptide(L)'
;MSLPQTRTLLAELKLSGSLARLDQILEDARTCQWTPEEVLDALLQAELDHRRFRATQNRMKTSRIKQPSSFEDLDKSASRSLTRAEIVEIQSLAWLSEGRPLVLVGQTGVGKTYLAQAVGNKACAYGYTVFIFRSPTGWSSATRPGSPDRFSSSGNP
;
A
#
# COMPACT_ATOMS: atom_id res chain seq x y z
N MET A 1 15.19 35.11 15.88
CA MET A 1 15.64 34.07 14.94
C MET A 1 15.40 34.55 13.52
N SER A 2 16.39 34.44 12.63
CA SER A 2 16.19 34.76 11.21
C SER A 2 15.63 33.56 10.44
N LEU A 3 14.81 33.80 9.41
CA LEU A 3 14.23 32.75 8.56
C LEU A 3 15.28 31.77 7.97
N PRO A 4 16.48 32.23 7.56
CA PRO A 4 17.56 31.34 7.14
C PRO A 4 18.02 30.38 8.24
N GLN A 5 18.12 30.83 9.50
CA GLN A 5 18.49 29.96 10.62
C GLN A 5 17.42 28.90 10.87
N THR A 6 16.15 29.27 10.78
CA THR A 6 15.03 28.32 10.91
C THR A 6 15.12 27.22 9.86
N ARG A 7 15.44 27.55 8.60
CA ARG A 7 15.62 26.55 7.53
C ARG A 7 16.76 25.58 7.83
N THR A 8 17.89 26.08 8.33
CA THR A 8 19.02 25.22 8.72
C THR A 8 18.64 24.27 9.85
N LEU A 9 17.96 24.75 10.89
CA LEU A 9 17.50 23.91 12.00
C LEU A 9 16.49 22.85 11.55
N LEU A 10 15.53 23.21 10.68
CA LEU A 10 14.58 22.24 10.10
C LEU A 10 15.31 21.15 9.30
N ALA A 11 16.37 21.50 8.58
CA ALA A 11 17.19 20.55 7.84
C ALA A 11 17.97 19.61 8.77
N GLU A 12 18.59 20.14 9.83
CA GLU A 12 19.32 19.35 10.83
C GLU A 12 18.41 18.37 11.57
N LEU A 13 17.19 18.80 11.91
CA LEU A 13 16.15 17.96 12.53
C LEU A 13 15.49 16.97 11.56
N LYS A 14 15.88 16.98 10.28
CA LYS A 14 15.32 16.14 9.21
C LYS A 14 13.80 16.34 9.00
N LEU A 15 13.31 17.55 9.22
CA LEU A 15 11.90 17.93 9.01
C LEU A 15 11.69 18.33 7.53
N SER A 16 11.94 17.39 6.63
CA SER A 16 11.96 17.66 5.18
C SER A 16 10.60 18.04 4.61
N GLY A 17 9.51 17.55 5.20
CA GLY A 17 8.14 17.89 4.83
C GLY A 17 7.79 19.32 5.22
N SER A 18 8.11 19.73 6.45
CA SER A 18 7.95 21.13 6.88
C SER A 18 8.80 22.06 6.04
N LEU A 19 10.07 21.71 5.80
CA LEU A 19 10.99 22.53 5.01
C LEU A 19 10.46 22.76 3.59
N ALA A 20 9.93 21.72 2.94
CA ALA A 20 9.38 21.82 1.59
C ALA A 20 8.13 22.71 1.50
N ARG A 21 7.35 22.83 2.59
CA ARG A 21 6.12 23.64 2.65
C ARG A 21 6.28 24.98 3.39
N LEU A 22 7.46 25.25 3.96
CA LEU A 22 7.69 26.40 4.82
C LEU A 22 7.28 27.73 4.16
N ASP A 23 7.70 27.95 2.92
CA ASP A 23 7.44 29.22 2.23
C ASP A 23 5.95 29.40 1.92
N GLN A 24 5.27 28.32 1.55
CA GLN A 24 3.83 28.33 1.31
C GLN A 24 3.06 28.61 2.60
N ILE A 25 3.40 27.91 3.69
CA ILE A 25 2.76 28.10 5.01
C ILE A 25 2.97 29.52 5.53
N LEU A 26 4.16 30.10 5.34
CA LEU A 26 4.44 31.47 5.76
C LEU A 26 3.66 32.50 4.94
N GLU A 27 3.43 32.24 3.66
CA GLU A 27 2.60 33.11 2.82
C GLU A 27 1.12 33.00 3.19
N ASP A 28 0.61 31.78 3.35
CA ASP A 28 -0.76 31.51 3.80
C ASP A 28 -1.01 32.16 5.18
N ALA A 29 -0.05 32.06 6.10
CA ALA A 29 -0.12 32.69 7.41
C ALA A 29 -0.20 34.22 7.35
N ARG A 30 0.47 34.85 6.38
CA ARG A 30 0.37 36.31 6.18
C ARG A 30 -0.97 36.71 5.60
N THR A 31 -1.46 35.97 4.60
CA THR A 31 -2.74 36.27 3.94
C THR A 31 -3.92 36.04 4.88
N CYS A 32 -3.89 34.95 5.64
CA CYS A 32 -4.97 34.55 6.53
C CYS A 32 -4.80 35.01 7.99
N GLN A 33 -3.74 35.78 8.29
CA GLN A 33 -3.42 36.27 9.63
C GLN A 33 -3.38 35.17 10.70
N TRP A 34 -2.71 34.05 10.38
CA TRP A 34 -2.60 32.93 11.30
C TRP A 34 -1.84 33.30 12.57
N THR A 35 -2.29 32.72 13.67
CA THR A 35 -1.57 32.76 14.95
C THR A 35 -0.28 31.96 14.87
N PRO A 36 0.71 32.24 15.74
CA PRO A 36 1.95 31.45 15.79
C PRO A 36 1.71 29.96 16.04
N GLU A 37 0.65 29.63 16.80
CA GLU A 37 0.25 28.25 17.09
C GLU A 37 -0.23 27.54 15.81
N GLU A 38 -1.08 28.18 15.01
CA GLU A 38 -1.56 27.65 13.73
C GLU A 38 -0.43 27.42 12.72
N VAL A 39 0.57 28.31 12.69
CA VAL A 39 1.75 28.14 11.84
C VAL A 39 2.57 26.93 12.28
N LEU A 40 2.75 26.74 13.59
CA LEU A 40 3.47 25.60 14.13
C LEU A 40 2.74 24.29 13.82
N ASP A 41 1.42 24.26 14.02
CA ASP A 41 0.58 23.10 13.70
C ASP A 41 0.64 22.77 12.22
N ALA A 42 0.55 23.77 11.33
CA ALA A 42 0.67 23.57 9.89
C ALA A 42 2.03 22.98 9.50
N LEU A 43 3.12 23.45 10.11
CA LEU A 43 4.46 22.92 9.87
C LEU A 43 4.58 21.45 10.33
N LEU A 44 4.08 21.13 11.53
CA LEU A 44 4.11 19.77 12.07
C LEU A 44 3.24 18.82 11.26
N GLN A 45 2.06 19.27 10.84
CA GLN A 45 1.16 18.51 10.00
C GLN A 45 1.78 18.22 8.63
N ALA A 46 2.44 19.21 8.02
CA ALA A 46 3.18 19.02 6.78
C ALA A 46 4.29 17.96 6.88
N GLU A 47 5.02 17.92 8.00
CA GLU A 47 6.01 16.86 8.24
C GLU A 47 5.37 15.49 8.41
N LEU A 48 4.31 15.41 9.22
CA LEU A 48 3.61 14.16 9.47
C LEU A 48 3.06 13.56 8.17
N ASP A 49 2.45 14.39 7.34
CA ASP A 49 1.94 13.99 6.02
C ASP A 49 3.08 13.53 5.10
N HIS A 50 4.21 14.23 5.10
CA HIS A 50 5.38 13.84 4.32
C HIS A 50 5.94 12.48 4.75
N ARG A 51 6.03 12.22 6.07
CA ARG A 51 6.46 10.92 6.61
C ARG A 51 5.50 9.80 6.25
N ARG A 52 4.19 10.04 6.38
CA ARG A 52 3.15 9.09 5.98
C ARG A 52 3.24 8.77 4.50
N PHE A 53 3.37 9.79 3.65
CA PHE A 53 3.52 9.63 2.21
C PHE A 53 4.77 8.80 1.86
N ARG A 54 5.93 9.12 2.46
CA ARG A 54 7.15 8.33 2.26
C ARG A 54 7.01 6.88 2.71
N ALA A 55 6.37 6.63 3.84
CA ALA A 55 6.10 5.27 4.32
C ALA A 55 5.25 4.49 3.32
N THR A 56 4.17 5.10 2.81
CA THR A 56 3.32 4.50 1.77
C THR A 56 4.09 4.25 0.48
N GLN A 57 4.89 5.22 0.01
CA GLN A 57 5.73 5.06 -1.17
C GLN A 57 6.75 3.92 -1.02
N ASN A 58 7.37 3.79 0.15
CA ASN A 58 8.29 2.70 0.44
C ASN A 58 7.56 1.34 0.43
N ARG A 59 6.38 1.24 1.05
CA ARG A 59 5.54 0.03 1.00
C ARG A 59 5.17 -0.34 -0.44
N MET A 60 4.79 0.64 -1.26
CA MET A 60 4.51 0.44 -2.68
C MET A 60 5.75 -0.06 -3.43
N LYS A 61 6.93 0.52 -3.20
CA LYS A 61 8.19 0.05 -3.82
C LYS A 61 8.51 -1.40 -3.43
N THR A 62 8.34 -1.76 -2.16
CA THR A 62 8.58 -3.14 -1.68
C THR A 62 7.60 -4.16 -2.29
N SER A 63 6.37 -3.74 -2.60
CA SER A 63 5.33 -4.64 -3.11
C SER A 63 5.54 -5.16 -4.55
N ARG A 64 6.60 -4.72 -5.25
CA ARG A 64 6.93 -5.10 -6.65
C ARG A 64 5.80 -4.85 -7.64
N ILE A 65 4.86 -3.96 -7.33
CA ILE A 65 3.77 -3.57 -8.21
C ILE A 65 4.37 -2.74 -9.37
N LYS A 66 4.28 -3.27 -10.59
CA LYS A 66 4.89 -2.68 -11.79
C LYS A 66 4.02 -1.62 -12.46
N GLN A 67 2.72 -1.60 -12.21
CA GLN A 67 1.77 -0.70 -12.86
C GLN A 67 0.79 -0.11 -11.83
N PRO A 68 0.51 1.21 -11.89
CA PRO A 68 -0.58 1.79 -11.13
C PRO A 68 -1.88 1.17 -11.66
N SER A 69 -2.46 0.28 -10.87
CA SER A 69 -3.70 -0.41 -11.16
C SER A 69 -4.68 0.04 -10.10
N SER A 70 -5.78 0.64 -10.55
CA SER A 70 -6.87 1.09 -9.69
C SER A 70 -8.01 0.08 -9.78
N PHE A 71 -8.75 -0.06 -8.69
CA PHE A 71 -10.00 -0.81 -8.72
C PHE A 71 -11.05 -0.14 -9.62
N GLU A 72 -10.95 1.18 -9.84
CA GLU A 72 -11.90 1.94 -10.69
C GLU A 72 -11.79 1.58 -12.18
N ASP A 73 -10.60 1.15 -12.60
CA ASP A 73 -10.35 0.68 -13.97
C ASP A 73 -10.65 -0.83 -14.14
N LEU A 74 -10.92 -1.53 -13.03
CA LEU A 74 -11.27 -2.96 -13.04
C LEU A 74 -12.62 -3.19 -13.73
N ASP A 75 -13.56 -2.24 -13.60
CA ASP A 75 -14.92 -2.35 -14.14
C ASP A 75 -15.01 -2.24 -15.66
N LYS A 76 -13.96 -1.73 -16.34
CA LYS A 76 -14.06 -1.34 -17.76
C LYS A 76 -13.66 -2.42 -18.76
N SER A 77 -13.06 -3.55 -18.35
CA SER A 77 -12.18 -4.29 -19.27
C SER A 77 -12.42 -5.79 -19.48
N ALA A 78 -13.13 -6.57 -18.66
CA ALA A 78 -13.12 -8.01 -18.94
C ALA A 78 -14.30 -8.83 -18.40
N SER A 79 -14.74 -9.75 -19.26
CA SER A 79 -15.38 -11.04 -19.04
C SER A 79 -14.63 -11.89 -17.98
N ARG A 80 -14.62 -11.42 -16.73
CA ARG A 80 -14.03 -12.15 -15.61
C ARG A 80 -15.12 -12.94 -14.93
N SER A 81 -14.81 -14.17 -14.57
CA SER A 81 -15.65 -15.06 -13.76
C SER A 81 -15.79 -14.61 -12.30
N LEU A 82 -15.64 -13.31 -12.00
CA LEU A 82 -15.71 -12.76 -10.66
C LEU A 82 -17.02 -12.00 -10.49
N THR A 83 -17.76 -12.37 -9.44
CA THR A 83 -19.00 -11.70 -9.08
C THR A 83 -18.68 -10.36 -8.42
N ARG A 84 -19.55 -9.35 -8.61
CA ARG A 84 -19.42 -8.04 -7.95
C ARG A 84 -19.25 -8.15 -6.43
N ALA A 85 -19.91 -9.13 -5.80
CA ALA A 85 -19.78 -9.42 -4.38
C ALA A 85 -18.34 -9.81 -3.97
N GLU A 86 -17.67 -10.66 -4.74
CA GLU A 86 -16.29 -11.08 -4.48
C GLU A 86 -15.32 -9.89 -4.63
N ILE A 87 -15.57 -9.01 -5.60
CA ILE A 87 -14.78 -7.79 -5.78
C ILE A 87 -14.92 -6.88 -4.55
N VAL A 88 -16.13 -6.70 -4.03
CA VAL A 88 -16.37 -5.89 -2.82
C VAL A 88 -15.70 -6.51 -1.60
N GLU A 89 -15.78 -7.84 -1.42
CA GLU A 89 -15.11 -8.55 -0.33
C GLU A 89 -13.59 -8.38 -0.40
N ILE A 90 -13.00 -8.56 -1.58
CA ILE A 90 -11.57 -8.37 -1.80
C ILE A 90 -11.17 -6.91 -1.51
N GLN A 91 -12.00 -5.96 -1.94
CA GLN A 91 -11.80 -4.52 -1.70
C GLN A 91 -11.90 -4.13 -0.23
N SER A 92 -12.62 -4.89 0.60
CA SER A 92 -12.76 -4.60 2.03
C SER A 92 -11.45 -4.77 2.81
N LEU A 93 -10.51 -5.56 2.29
CA LEU A 93 -9.26 -5.95 2.96
C LEU A 93 -9.46 -6.67 4.31
N ALA A 94 -10.69 -7.09 4.67
CA ALA A 94 -10.96 -7.81 5.92
C ALA A 94 -10.14 -9.11 6.05
N TRP A 95 -9.98 -9.81 4.93
CA TRP A 95 -9.13 -10.98 4.82
C TRP A 95 -7.66 -10.69 5.17
N LEU A 96 -7.17 -9.48 4.86
CA LEU A 96 -5.79 -9.07 5.15
C LEU A 96 -5.62 -8.75 6.64
N SER A 97 -6.61 -8.10 7.28
CA SER A 97 -6.60 -7.90 8.73
C SER A 97 -6.64 -9.20 9.53
N GLU A 98 -7.28 -10.24 8.97
CA GLU A 98 -7.34 -11.58 9.56
C GLU A 98 -6.11 -12.45 9.21
N GLY A 99 -5.13 -11.92 8.47
CA GLY A 99 -3.93 -12.66 8.08
C GLY A 99 -4.18 -13.78 7.06
N ARG A 100 -5.31 -13.76 6.34
CA ARG A 100 -5.62 -14.73 5.29
C ARG A 100 -4.93 -14.35 3.98
N PRO A 101 -4.33 -15.29 3.22
CA PRO A 101 -3.78 -14.98 1.91
C PRO A 101 -4.88 -14.93 0.82
N LEU A 102 -4.74 -14.01 -0.14
CA LEU A 102 -5.58 -13.96 -1.34
C LEU A 102 -4.93 -14.75 -2.48
N VAL A 103 -5.60 -15.78 -2.98
CA VAL A 103 -5.14 -16.59 -4.12
C VAL A 103 -6.09 -16.42 -5.29
N LEU A 104 -5.55 -15.99 -6.45
CA LEU A 104 -6.34 -15.77 -7.66
C LEU A 104 -6.08 -16.90 -8.68
N VAL A 105 -7.07 -17.75 -8.92
CA VAL A 105 -6.97 -18.94 -9.80
C VAL A 105 -7.84 -18.78 -11.05
N GLY A 106 -7.37 -19.31 -12.20
CA GLY A 106 -8.14 -19.44 -13.45
C GLY A 106 -7.30 -19.17 -14.71
N GLN A 107 -7.95 -19.05 -15.87
CA GLN A 107 -7.27 -18.95 -17.17
C GLN A 107 -6.33 -17.74 -17.28
N THR A 108 -5.26 -17.89 -18.06
CA THR A 108 -4.34 -16.80 -18.40
C THR A 108 -5.05 -15.73 -19.22
N GLY A 109 -4.75 -14.45 -19.00
CA GLY A 109 -5.33 -13.33 -19.77
C GLY A 109 -6.57 -12.68 -19.14
N VAL A 110 -7.20 -13.26 -18.12
CA VAL A 110 -8.36 -12.65 -17.43
C VAL A 110 -7.98 -11.54 -16.43
N GLY A 111 -6.75 -11.05 -16.49
CA GLY A 111 -6.26 -9.92 -15.68
C GLY A 111 -6.09 -10.18 -14.18
N LYS A 112 -5.84 -11.42 -13.74
CA LYS A 112 -5.54 -11.74 -12.33
C LYS A 112 -4.34 -10.98 -11.77
N THR A 113 -3.31 -10.80 -12.59
CA THR A 113 -2.18 -9.92 -12.24
C THR A 113 -2.66 -8.51 -11.93
N TYR A 114 -3.52 -7.96 -12.79
CA TYR A 114 -4.04 -6.61 -12.63
C TYR A 114 -4.83 -6.49 -11.33
N LEU A 115 -5.69 -7.47 -11.03
CA LEU A 115 -6.45 -7.50 -9.78
C LEU A 115 -5.52 -7.59 -8.56
N ALA A 116 -4.53 -8.49 -8.59
CA ALA A 116 -3.55 -8.60 -7.50
C ALA A 116 -2.79 -7.28 -7.26
N GLN A 117 -2.44 -6.57 -8.33
CA GLN A 117 -1.77 -5.28 -8.24
C GLN A 117 -2.71 -4.18 -7.71
N ALA A 118 -3.98 -4.14 -8.14
CA ALA A 118 -4.96 -3.18 -7.63
C ALA A 118 -5.23 -3.39 -6.14
N VAL A 119 -5.38 -4.65 -5.73
CA VAL A 119 -5.48 -5.06 -4.32
C VAL A 119 -4.25 -4.63 -3.54
N GLY A 120 -3.06 -4.92 -4.05
CA GLY A 120 -1.79 -4.55 -3.42
C GLY A 120 -1.66 -3.04 -3.25
N ASN A 121 -2.05 -2.24 -4.25
CA ASN A 121 -2.04 -0.79 -4.18
C ASN A 121 -2.97 -0.28 -3.06
N LYS A 122 -4.20 -0.79 -3.00
CA LYS A 122 -5.15 -0.43 -1.94
C LYS A 122 -4.61 -0.83 -0.58
N ALA A 123 -4.12 -2.06 -0.42
CA ALA A 123 -3.55 -2.52 0.84
C ALA A 123 -2.34 -1.68 1.30
N CYS A 124 -1.44 -1.29 0.39
CA CYS A 124 -0.34 -0.38 0.70
C CYS A 124 -0.83 1.02 1.12
N ALA A 125 -1.90 1.53 0.49
CA ALA A 125 -2.53 2.79 0.88
C ALA A 125 -3.15 2.72 2.29
N TYR A 126 -3.73 1.57 2.66
CA TYR A 126 -4.22 1.29 4.03
C TYR A 126 -3.10 0.94 5.02
N GLY A 127 -1.85 0.95 4.56
CA GLY A 127 -0.67 0.81 5.40
C GLY A 127 -0.16 -0.61 5.61
N TYR A 128 -0.68 -1.58 4.87
CA TYR A 128 -0.20 -2.95 4.88
C TYR A 128 1.01 -3.13 3.94
N THR A 129 1.93 -4.00 4.36
CA THR A 129 3.00 -4.49 3.49
C THR A 129 2.48 -5.68 2.70
N VAL A 130 2.42 -5.57 1.37
CA VAL A 130 1.94 -6.66 0.51
C VAL A 130 3.10 -7.19 -0.34
N PHE A 131 3.15 -8.51 -0.48
CA PHE A 131 4.07 -9.18 -1.39
C PHE A 131 3.27 -9.96 -2.43
N ILE A 132 3.46 -9.62 -3.71
CA ILE A 132 2.83 -10.31 -4.82
C ILE A 132 3.87 -11.17 -5.50
N PHE A 133 3.61 -12.47 -5.58
CA PHE A 133 4.40 -13.40 -6.39
C PHE A 133 3.50 -14.16 -7.34
N ARG A 134 4.08 -14.56 -8.47
CA ARG A 134 3.45 -15.48 -9.40
C ARG A 134 4.07 -16.84 -9.18
N SER A 135 3.25 -17.82 -8.81
CA SER A 135 3.72 -19.21 -8.83
C SER A 135 3.84 -19.65 -10.30
N PRO A 136 4.99 -20.18 -10.73
CA PRO A 136 5.02 -21.04 -11.90
C PRO A 136 4.05 -22.21 -11.67
N THR A 137 3.39 -22.64 -12.73
CA THR A 137 2.33 -23.66 -12.73
C THR A 137 2.78 -24.90 -11.94
N GLY A 138 2.17 -25.15 -10.77
CA GLY A 138 2.55 -26.24 -9.86
C GLY A 138 2.24 -26.02 -8.37
N TRP A 139 1.09 -25.41 -8.02
CA TRP A 139 0.72 -25.15 -6.61
C TRP A 139 0.16 -26.38 -5.88
N SER A 140 0.00 -27.53 -6.55
CA SER A 140 -0.78 -28.67 -6.02
C SER A 140 -0.25 -29.34 -4.75
N SER A 141 0.90 -28.96 -4.20
CA SER A 141 1.47 -29.60 -3.00
C SER A 141 2.17 -28.66 -1.99
N ALA A 142 1.80 -27.38 -1.92
CA ALA A 142 2.29 -26.50 -0.85
C ALA A 142 1.50 -26.72 0.46
N THR A 143 1.71 -27.87 1.10
CA THR A 143 1.39 -28.06 2.52
C THR A 143 2.21 -27.07 3.35
N ARG A 144 1.58 -26.51 4.39
CA ARG A 144 2.22 -25.61 5.37
C ARG A 144 3.60 -26.15 5.79
N PRO A 145 4.65 -25.33 5.89
CA PRO A 145 5.90 -25.77 6.48
C PRO A 145 5.65 -26.01 7.97
N GLY A 146 5.47 -27.28 8.37
CA GLY A 146 5.33 -27.67 9.78
C GLY A 146 4.34 -28.79 10.15
N SER A 147 4.02 -29.75 9.29
CA SER A 147 3.31 -30.98 9.72
C SER A 147 4.11 -32.23 9.35
N PRO A 148 4.44 -33.14 10.29
CA PRO A 148 5.23 -34.32 10.00
C PRO A 148 4.44 -35.32 9.14
N ASP A 149 5.18 -35.94 8.23
CA ASP A 149 4.75 -36.94 7.26
C ASP A 149 3.85 -38.04 7.82
N ARG A 150 2.80 -38.39 7.05
CA ARG A 150 2.21 -39.74 7.05
C ARG A 150 1.91 -40.17 5.62
N PHE A 151 2.95 -40.62 4.92
CA PHE A 151 2.80 -41.65 3.90
C PHE A 151 3.03 -43.00 4.58
N SER A 152 1.94 -43.75 4.84
CA SER A 152 2.01 -45.20 5.00
C SER A 152 1.36 -45.83 3.78
N SER A 153 2.20 -46.31 2.89
CA SER A 153 1.88 -47.21 1.79
C SER A 153 1.52 -48.60 2.31
N SER A 154 0.36 -49.12 1.92
CA SER A 154 0.09 -50.54 1.69
C SER A 154 -1.15 -50.58 0.80
N GLY A 155 -1.04 -50.88 -0.51
CA GLY A 155 -0.74 -52.22 -1.00
C GLY A 155 -2.07 -52.95 -1.12
N ASN A 156 -2.67 -52.94 -2.32
CA ASN A 156 -3.88 -53.71 -2.65
C ASN A 156 -3.52 -54.70 -3.79
N PRO A 157 -4.26 -55.80 -3.94
CA PRO A 157 -3.77 -57.19 -3.88
C PRO A 157 -3.22 -57.71 -5.21
#